data_AF-A0A955YDL2-F1
#
_entry.id   AF-A0A955YDL2-F1
#
_cell.length_a   1.000
_cell.length_b   1.000
_cell.length_c   1.000
_cell.angle_alpha   90.00
_cell.angle_beta   90.00
_cell.angle_gamma   90.00
#
_symmetry.space_group_name_H-M   'P 1'
#
loop_
_entity.id
_entity.type
_entity.pdbx_description
1 polymer ?
#
loop_
_entity_poly.entity_id
_entity_poly.type
_entity_poly.pdbx_seq_one_letter_code
_entity_poly.pdbx_strand_id
1 'polypeptide(L)'
;MGTPEADLSGVLRRLRSRADDPLPEGPPPNPAATLASALDVPRAIALSDLLSSRPTQAVPGRLDGPYSEPGAAVVAEVARQLAQVRARLMSALARPRPAALADPVLLQGVLRGHGLLGRSIDARTATDRAALQAAAAELGAPMRDHFHQKVSFMRREVAWLRQDLAANVRMLGPAAAALAALDGPLEAAMSLAITARVDDTLKQLDRAFVGGLRVALGKLPSATDDSPDLSRWLWPGGWLRGHLEDLRRLALSLYELEAAGLRALVDSAARCPTETPT
;
A
#
# COMPACT_ATOMS: atom_id res chain seq x y z
N MET A 1 -10.58 8.26 14.00
CA MET A 1 -9.34 7.77 13.36
C MET A 1 -9.64 6.39 12.81
N GLY A 2 -9.77 6.25 11.49
CA GLY A 2 -10.10 4.97 10.85
C GLY A 2 -8.89 4.03 10.91
N THR A 3 -9.14 2.75 11.18
CA THR A 3 -8.11 1.72 11.13
C THR A 3 -7.58 1.56 9.69
N PRO A 4 -6.30 1.22 9.48
CA PRO A 4 -5.72 1.04 8.13
C PRO A 4 -6.48 0.01 7.28
N GLU A 5 -7.16 -0.92 7.95
CA GLU A 5 -8.06 -1.90 7.36
C GLU A 5 -9.31 -1.29 6.70
N ALA A 6 -9.82 -0.18 7.26
CA ALA A 6 -10.98 0.54 6.74
C ALA A 6 -10.65 1.29 5.44
N ASP A 7 -9.43 1.79 5.29
CA ASP A 7 -8.99 2.51 4.08
C ASP A 7 -8.76 1.58 2.89
N LEU A 8 -8.11 0.42 3.10
CA LEU A 8 -7.96 -0.61 2.06
C LEU A 8 -9.30 -1.23 1.66
N SER A 9 -10.19 -1.49 2.63
CA SER A 9 -11.55 -1.96 2.37
C SER A 9 -12.36 -0.96 1.55
N GLY A 10 -12.19 0.34 1.82
CA GLY A 10 -12.82 1.42 1.04
C GLY A 10 -12.29 1.52 -0.39
N VAL A 11 -10.99 1.28 -0.61
CA VAL A 11 -10.39 1.20 -1.96
C VAL A 11 -10.93 -0.01 -2.73
N LEU A 12 -10.91 -1.21 -2.13
CA LEU A 12 -11.41 -2.43 -2.76
C LEU A 12 -12.91 -2.37 -3.06
N ARG A 13 -13.72 -1.75 -2.18
CA ARG A 13 -15.16 -1.52 -2.41
C ARG A 13 -15.40 -0.61 -3.61
N ARG A 14 -14.62 0.47 -3.75
CA ARG A 14 -14.71 1.39 -4.89
C ARG A 14 -14.26 0.72 -6.19
N LEU A 15 -13.22 -0.12 -6.14
CA LEU A 15 -12.75 -0.90 -7.28
C LEU A 15 -13.78 -1.93 -7.74
N ARG A 16 -14.47 -2.62 -6.80
CA ARG A 16 -15.60 -3.52 -7.11
C ARG A 16 -16.78 -2.80 -7.76
N SER A 17 -17.15 -1.60 -7.29
CA SER A 17 -18.26 -0.84 -7.89
C SER A 17 -17.98 -0.29 -9.30
N ARG A 18 -16.72 -0.32 -9.75
CA ARG A 18 -16.31 0.16 -11.09
C ARG A 18 -16.12 -0.98 -12.10
N ALA A 19 -16.12 -2.22 -11.65
CA ALA A 19 -15.99 -3.40 -12.49
C ALA A 19 -17.37 -4.05 -12.64
N ASP A 20 -18.16 -3.57 -13.60
CA ASP A 20 -19.42 -4.23 -13.99
C ASP A 20 -19.11 -5.55 -14.73
N ASP A 21 -19.15 -6.65 -13.98
CA ASP A 21 -19.58 -8.01 -14.38
C ASP A 21 -19.91 -8.82 -13.11
N PRO A 22 -20.83 -9.81 -13.16
CA PRO A 22 -21.59 -10.26 -11.99
C PRO A 22 -20.72 -11.08 -11.02
N LEU A 23 -20.77 -10.72 -9.74
CA LEU A 23 -20.16 -11.48 -8.65
C LEU A 23 -21.21 -12.41 -7.99
N PRO A 24 -20.78 -13.56 -7.45
CA PRO A 24 -21.68 -14.54 -6.81
C PRO A 24 -22.42 -13.92 -5.61
N GLU A 25 -23.69 -14.28 -5.46
CA GLU A 25 -24.56 -13.79 -4.39
C GLU A 25 -24.05 -14.25 -3.01
N GLY A 26 -23.59 -13.27 -2.24
CA GLY A 26 -23.27 -13.41 -0.83
C GLY A 26 -22.90 -12.04 -0.28
N PRO A 27 -23.18 -11.75 1.01
CA PRO A 27 -22.72 -10.52 1.62
C PRO A 27 -21.21 -10.41 1.42
N PRO A 28 -20.70 -9.24 0.99
CA PRO A 28 -19.31 -9.10 0.60
C PRO A 28 -18.42 -9.49 1.78
N PRO A 29 -17.50 -10.47 1.61
CA PRO A 29 -16.61 -10.86 2.68
C PRO A 29 -15.81 -9.63 3.10
N ASN A 30 -15.82 -9.37 4.40
CA ASN A 30 -15.10 -8.26 5.00
C ASN A 30 -13.63 -8.35 4.52
N PRO A 31 -13.07 -7.33 3.85
CA PRO A 31 -11.72 -7.38 3.31
C PRO A 31 -10.66 -7.53 4.42
N ALA A 32 -10.96 -7.01 5.61
CA ALA A 32 -10.25 -7.25 6.87
C ALA A 32 -10.22 -8.73 7.25
N ALA A 33 -11.38 -9.38 7.27
CA ALA A 33 -11.52 -10.79 7.59
C ALA A 33 -10.88 -11.69 6.50
N THR A 34 -10.85 -11.23 5.25
CA THR A 34 -10.21 -11.93 4.12
C THR A 34 -8.68 -11.76 4.17
N LEU A 35 -8.18 -10.61 4.62
CA LEU A 35 -6.76 -10.37 4.90
C LEU A 35 -6.32 -11.17 6.13
N ALA A 36 -7.08 -11.15 7.23
CA ALA A 36 -6.82 -11.93 8.43
C ALA A 36 -6.85 -13.44 8.15
N SER A 37 -7.85 -13.95 7.42
CA SER A 37 -7.97 -15.39 7.13
C SER A 37 -6.92 -15.91 6.15
N ALA A 38 -6.48 -15.09 5.18
CA ALA A 38 -5.42 -15.46 4.25
C ALA A 38 -4.02 -15.42 4.89
N LEU A 39 -3.89 -14.69 6.00
CA LEU A 39 -2.67 -14.57 6.78
C LEU A 39 -2.58 -15.56 7.94
N ASP A 40 -3.59 -16.39 8.21
CA ASP A 40 -3.69 -17.13 9.47
C ASP A 40 -3.04 -18.53 9.42
N VAL A 41 -3.34 -19.38 8.43
CA VAL A 41 -3.07 -20.83 8.59
C VAL A 41 -1.63 -21.26 8.25
N PRO A 42 -1.09 -21.04 7.04
CA PRO A 42 0.31 -21.39 6.75
C PRO A 42 1.32 -20.55 7.56
N ARG A 43 0.87 -19.39 8.02
CA ARG A 43 1.67 -18.39 8.73
C ARG A 43 1.75 -18.68 10.23
N ALA A 44 0.64 -19.09 10.86
CA ALA A 44 0.68 -19.64 12.21
C ALA A 44 1.55 -20.88 12.27
N ILE A 45 1.55 -21.72 11.23
CA ILE A 45 2.42 -22.90 11.14
C ILE A 45 3.89 -22.48 11.02
N ALA A 46 4.27 -21.66 10.04
CA ALA A 46 5.67 -21.22 9.87
C ALA A 46 6.19 -20.40 11.08
N LEU A 47 5.34 -19.56 11.68
CA LEU A 47 5.67 -18.82 12.89
C LEU A 47 5.78 -19.75 14.10
N SER A 48 4.87 -20.73 14.23
CA SER A 48 4.91 -21.75 15.27
C SER A 48 6.18 -22.60 15.18
N ASP A 49 6.58 -23.03 13.98
CA ASP A 49 7.80 -23.81 13.77
C ASP A 49 9.08 -22.99 14.09
N LEU A 50 9.08 -21.70 13.74
CA LEU A 50 10.20 -20.79 13.98
C LEU A 50 10.29 -20.36 15.47
N LEU A 51 9.15 -20.21 16.15
CA LEU A 51 9.10 -19.96 17.59
C LEU A 51 9.42 -21.21 18.41
N SER A 52 8.97 -22.39 17.98
CA SER A 52 9.20 -23.68 18.65
C SER A 52 10.65 -24.16 18.54
N SER A 53 11.41 -23.68 17.55
CA SER A 53 12.84 -24.00 17.38
C SER A 53 13.78 -23.10 18.18
N ARG A 54 13.27 -22.10 18.92
CA ARG A 54 14.08 -21.23 19.79
C ARG A 54 14.01 -21.70 21.26
N PRO A 55 15.11 -21.59 22.03
CA PRO A 55 15.04 -21.77 23.47
C PRO A 55 14.12 -20.69 24.06
N THR A 56 13.00 -21.10 24.64
CA THR A 56 11.99 -20.22 25.20
C THR A 56 12.53 -19.56 26.48
N GLN A 57 13.15 -18.39 26.37
CA GLN A 57 13.22 -17.48 27.51
C GLN A 57 11.85 -16.85 27.63
N ALA A 58 11.08 -17.30 28.64
CA ALA A 58 9.85 -16.65 29.02
C ALA A 58 10.19 -15.20 29.37
N VAL A 59 9.67 -14.23 28.61
CA VAL A 59 9.75 -12.81 28.95
C VAL A 59 8.85 -12.61 30.17
N PRO A 60 9.40 -12.38 31.37
CA PRO A 60 8.55 -12.11 32.53
C PRO A 60 7.99 -10.69 32.40
N GLY A 61 6.69 -10.50 32.66
CA GLY A 61 6.08 -9.17 32.72
C GLY A 61 4.66 -9.09 32.17
N ARG A 62 3.92 -8.07 32.62
CA ARG A 62 2.56 -7.75 32.15
C ARG A 62 2.69 -6.75 30.99
N LEU A 63 2.37 -7.17 29.77
CA LEU A 63 2.42 -6.32 28.56
C LEU A 63 1.43 -5.12 28.60
N ASP A 64 0.56 -5.07 29.61
CA ASP A 64 -0.42 -4.00 29.83
C ASP A 64 0.01 -2.95 30.87
N GLY A 65 1.26 -3.01 31.36
CA GLY A 65 1.80 -2.05 32.35
C GLY A 65 2.12 -0.67 31.78
N PRO A 66 2.35 0.35 32.65
CA PRO A 66 2.85 1.65 32.22
C PRO A 66 4.25 1.53 31.59
N TYR A 67 4.60 2.47 30.71
CA TYR A 67 5.95 2.52 30.14
C TYR A 67 6.99 2.80 31.23
N SER A 68 8.16 2.17 31.12
CA SER A 68 9.34 2.63 31.84
C SER A 68 9.71 4.05 31.36
N GLU A 69 10.33 4.86 32.22
CA GLU A 69 10.80 6.21 31.85
C GLU A 69 11.70 6.21 30.59
N PRO A 70 12.74 5.33 30.47
CA PRO A 70 13.49 5.21 29.23
C PRO A 70 12.65 4.66 28.07
N GLY A 71 11.70 3.76 28.33
CA GLY A 71 10.77 3.24 27.33
C GLY A 71 9.88 4.32 26.71
N ALA A 72 9.37 5.25 27.53
CA ALA A 72 8.53 6.36 27.07
C ALA A 72 9.30 7.29 26.11
N ALA A 73 10.59 7.55 26.37
CA ALA A 73 11.44 8.33 25.48
C ALA A 73 11.64 7.64 24.11
N VAL A 74 11.87 6.32 24.11
CA VAL A 74 11.99 5.53 22.87
C VAL A 74 10.68 5.55 22.08
N VAL A 75 9.52 5.36 22.73
CA VAL A 75 8.20 5.43 22.08
C VAL A 75 7.96 6.80 21.42
N ALA A 76 8.27 7.89 22.12
CA ALA A 76 8.10 9.24 21.61
C ALA A 76 8.97 9.53 20.39
N GLU A 77 10.24 9.11 20.44
CA GLU A 77 11.18 9.28 19.33
C GLU A 77 10.77 8.47 18.10
N VAL A 78 10.33 7.23 18.28
CA VAL A 78 9.79 6.38 17.21
C VAL A 78 8.59 7.02 16.55
N ALA A 79 7.64 7.52 17.35
CA ALA A 79 6.45 8.18 16.83
C ALA A 79 6.82 9.41 15.98
N ARG A 80 7.81 10.20 16.43
CA ARG A 80 8.34 11.37 15.71
C ARG A 80 9.00 10.99 14.39
N GLN A 81 9.88 9.99 14.40
CA GLN A 81 10.58 9.54 13.19
C GLN A 81 9.61 8.94 12.16
N LEU A 82 8.67 8.10 12.60
CA LEU A 82 7.61 7.58 11.74
C LEU A 82 6.78 8.71 11.14
N ALA A 83 6.34 9.69 11.94
CA ALA A 83 5.61 10.85 11.43
C ALA A 83 6.40 11.63 10.36
N GLN A 84 7.72 11.74 10.52
CA GLN A 84 8.59 12.38 9.52
C GLN A 84 8.66 11.57 8.21
N VAL A 85 8.80 10.25 8.29
CA VAL A 85 8.77 9.37 7.09
C VAL A 85 7.43 9.48 6.38
N ARG A 86 6.31 9.46 7.12
CA ARG A 86 4.96 9.65 6.58
C ARG A 86 4.84 10.98 5.85
N ALA A 87 5.29 12.07 6.45
CA ALA A 87 5.23 13.40 5.84
C ALA A 87 6.06 13.48 4.55
N ARG A 88 7.26 12.90 4.53
CA ARG A 88 8.11 12.80 3.33
C ARG A 88 7.44 12.00 2.23
N LEU A 89 6.87 10.83 2.56
CA LEU A 89 6.11 10.00 1.62
C LEU A 89 4.93 10.76 1.03
N MET A 90 4.11 11.39 1.88
CA MET A 90 2.93 12.13 1.45
C MET A 90 3.31 13.33 0.58
N SER A 91 4.37 14.06 0.92
CA SER A 91 4.91 15.14 0.09
C SER A 91 5.41 14.65 -1.27
N ALA A 92 6.14 13.53 -1.30
CA ALA A 92 6.66 12.94 -2.52
C ALA A 92 5.54 12.43 -3.45
N LEU A 93 4.51 11.81 -2.88
CA LEU A 93 3.31 11.34 -3.58
C LEU A 93 2.35 12.48 -3.96
N ALA A 94 2.39 13.62 -3.24
CA ALA A 94 1.62 14.83 -3.53
C ALA A 94 2.11 15.64 -4.70
N ARG A 95 3.29 15.31 -5.23
CA ARG A 95 3.83 15.90 -6.45
C ARG A 95 3.69 14.90 -7.62
N PRO A 96 2.47 14.53 -8.05
CA PRO A 96 2.31 13.71 -9.23
C PRO A 96 2.47 14.62 -10.44
N ARG A 97 3.70 14.82 -10.88
CA ARG A 97 3.91 15.06 -12.30
C ARG A 97 4.93 14.04 -12.78
N PRO A 98 4.52 12.79 -13.07
CA PRO A 98 5.08 12.17 -14.26
C PRO A 98 4.80 13.19 -15.37
N ALA A 99 5.82 13.88 -15.86
CA ALA A 99 5.67 14.98 -16.81
C ALA A 99 4.76 14.58 -17.99
N ALA A 100 4.76 13.29 -18.33
CA ALA A 100 3.90 12.64 -19.31
C ALA A 100 2.38 12.75 -19.08
N LEU A 101 1.89 12.81 -17.84
CA LEU A 101 0.44 12.84 -17.53
C LEU A 101 -0.09 14.25 -17.29
N ALA A 102 0.80 15.21 -17.06
CA ALA A 102 0.41 16.61 -16.91
C ALA A 102 0.20 17.30 -18.26
N ASP A 103 0.57 16.65 -19.36
CA ASP A 103 0.47 17.16 -20.71
C ASP A 103 -0.69 16.48 -21.47
N PRO A 104 -1.82 17.20 -21.68
CA PRO A 104 -2.92 16.69 -22.49
C PRO A 104 -2.51 16.31 -23.91
N VAL A 105 -1.46 16.93 -24.47
CA VAL A 105 -0.97 16.64 -25.83
C VAL A 105 -0.33 15.25 -25.88
N LEU A 106 0.42 14.88 -24.85
CA LEU A 106 1.00 13.53 -24.75
C LEU A 106 -0.11 12.47 -24.55
N LEU A 107 -1.10 12.76 -23.72
CA LEU A 107 -2.27 11.88 -23.55
C LEU A 107 -3.00 11.66 -24.89
N GLN A 108 -3.25 12.73 -25.64
CA GLN A 108 -3.85 12.65 -26.98
C GLN A 108 -2.96 11.87 -27.95
N GLY A 109 -1.64 12.07 -27.91
CA GLY A 109 -0.67 11.36 -28.73
C GLY A 109 -0.73 9.85 -28.53
N VAL A 110 -0.74 9.39 -27.28
CA VAL A 110 -0.88 7.96 -26.95
C VAL A 110 -2.21 7.41 -27.45
N LEU A 111 -3.33 8.09 -27.18
CA LEU A 111 -4.65 7.62 -27.62
C LEU A 111 -4.78 7.60 -29.15
N ARG A 112 -4.20 8.57 -29.85
CA ARG A 112 -4.17 8.61 -31.33
C ARG A 112 -3.29 7.49 -31.89
N GLY A 113 -2.12 7.25 -31.29
CA GLY A 113 -1.21 6.16 -31.70
C GLY A 113 -1.84 4.77 -31.61
N HIS A 114 -2.74 4.55 -30.64
CA HIS A 114 -3.52 3.31 -30.50
C HIS A 114 -4.88 3.35 -31.24
N GLY A 115 -5.16 4.40 -32.00
CA GLY A 115 -6.41 4.55 -32.75
C GLY A 115 -7.65 4.62 -31.87
N LEU A 116 -7.58 5.18 -30.68
CA LEU A 116 -8.70 5.26 -29.72
C LEU A 116 -9.48 6.58 -29.77
N LEU A 117 -9.02 7.54 -30.58
CA LEU A 117 -9.70 8.82 -30.80
C LEU A 117 -10.50 8.81 -32.12
N GLY A 118 -11.62 9.53 -32.16
CA GLY A 118 -12.38 9.77 -33.39
C GLY A 118 -13.25 8.60 -33.89
N ARG A 119 -13.32 7.47 -33.17
CA ARG A 119 -14.18 6.34 -33.52
C ARG A 119 -14.87 5.71 -32.32
N SER A 120 -15.98 5.02 -32.57
CA SER A 120 -16.65 4.20 -31.54
C SER A 120 -15.80 2.98 -31.20
N ILE A 121 -15.65 2.68 -29.92
CA ILE A 121 -14.85 1.55 -29.42
C ILE A 121 -15.79 0.42 -29.00
N ASP A 122 -15.64 -0.77 -29.57
CA ASP A 122 -16.38 -1.96 -29.14
C ASP A 122 -15.46 -2.91 -28.35
N ALA A 123 -15.63 -2.92 -27.01
CA ALA A 123 -14.86 -3.76 -26.10
C ALA A 123 -15.03 -5.28 -26.32
N ARG A 124 -16.02 -5.71 -27.10
CA ARG A 124 -16.18 -7.12 -27.51
C ARG A 124 -15.17 -7.52 -28.58
N THR A 125 -14.71 -6.57 -29.40
CA THR A 125 -13.73 -6.80 -30.45
C THR A 125 -12.33 -7.01 -29.87
N ALA A 126 -11.66 -8.08 -30.29
CA ALA A 126 -10.32 -8.40 -29.80
C ALA A 126 -9.30 -7.29 -30.07
N THR A 127 -9.40 -6.64 -31.24
CA THR A 127 -8.54 -5.52 -31.65
C THR A 127 -8.70 -4.31 -30.73
N ASP A 128 -9.94 -3.90 -30.44
CA ASP A 128 -10.20 -2.75 -29.57
C ASP A 128 -9.82 -3.05 -28.11
N ARG A 129 -10.02 -4.29 -27.65
CA ARG A 129 -9.55 -4.73 -26.33
C ARG A 129 -8.03 -4.67 -26.20
N ALA A 130 -7.30 -5.13 -27.23
CA ALA A 130 -5.84 -5.08 -27.26
C ALA A 130 -5.34 -3.62 -27.30
N ALA A 131 -5.94 -2.76 -28.12
CA ALA A 131 -5.60 -1.35 -28.19
C ALA A 131 -5.86 -0.61 -26.86
N LEU A 132 -6.99 -0.89 -26.20
CA LEU A 132 -7.29 -0.37 -24.87
C LEU A 132 -6.27 -0.83 -23.81
N GLN A 133 -5.89 -2.10 -23.83
CA GLN A 133 -4.88 -2.63 -22.90
C GLN A 133 -3.50 -2.00 -23.14
N ALA A 134 -3.08 -1.87 -24.40
CA ALA A 134 -1.80 -1.27 -24.76
C ALA A 134 -1.73 0.21 -24.36
N ALA A 135 -2.76 0.99 -24.70
CA ALA A 135 -2.85 2.39 -24.31
C ALA A 135 -2.89 2.56 -22.78
N ALA A 136 -3.67 1.73 -22.09
CA ALA A 136 -3.71 1.74 -20.63
C ALA A 136 -2.34 1.37 -20.01
N ALA A 137 -1.61 0.42 -20.59
CA ALA A 137 -0.29 0.04 -20.11
C ALA A 137 0.71 1.19 -20.27
N GLU A 138 0.68 1.90 -21.40
CA GLU A 138 1.55 3.04 -21.69
C GLU A 138 1.22 4.26 -20.82
N LEU A 139 -0.06 4.60 -20.68
CA LEU A 139 -0.53 5.69 -19.81
C LEU A 139 -0.28 5.39 -18.33
N GLY A 140 -0.44 4.14 -17.91
CA GLY A 140 -0.28 3.71 -16.52
C GLY A 140 1.18 3.51 -16.09
N ALA A 141 2.11 3.23 -17.03
CA ALA A 141 3.50 2.92 -16.70
C ALA A 141 4.20 4.01 -15.86
N PRO A 142 4.14 5.31 -16.23
CA PRO A 142 4.77 6.36 -15.43
C PRO A 142 4.20 6.45 -13.99
N MET A 143 2.93 6.10 -13.80
CA MET A 143 2.30 6.10 -12.47
C MET A 143 2.78 4.92 -11.63
N ARG A 144 2.86 3.73 -12.24
CA ARG A 144 3.36 2.52 -11.59
C ARG A 144 4.83 2.70 -11.20
N ASP A 145 5.66 3.20 -12.11
CA ASP A 145 7.08 3.43 -11.84
C ASP A 145 7.27 4.42 -10.69
N HIS A 146 6.50 5.52 -10.69
CA HIS A 146 6.51 6.47 -9.59
C HIS A 146 6.09 5.82 -8.26
N PHE A 147 5.00 5.03 -8.27
CA PHE A 147 4.54 4.30 -7.09
C PHE A 147 5.63 3.36 -6.56
N HIS A 148 6.19 2.49 -7.41
CA HIS A 148 7.24 1.55 -7.02
C HIS A 148 8.48 2.26 -6.50
N GLN A 149 8.91 3.35 -7.14
CA GLN A 149 10.05 4.13 -6.68
C GLN A 149 9.82 4.71 -5.27
N LYS A 150 8.63 5.29 -5.02
CA LYS A 150 8.31 5.91 -3.72
C LYS A 150 8.08 4.89 -2.61
N VAL A 151 7.42 3.77 -2.91
CA VAL A 151 7.26 2.67 -1.96
C VAL A 151 8.61 2.05 -1.63
N SER A 152 9.46 1.75 -2.61
CA SER A 152 10.81 1.21 -2.37
C SER A 152 11.71 2.17 -1.58
N PHE A 153 11.57 3.48 -1.79
CA PHE A 153 12.24 4.47 -0.95
C PHE A 153 11.72 4.41 0.51
N MET A 154 10.40 4.42 0.70
CA MET A 154 9.79 4.35 2.03
C MET A 154 10.15 3.08 2.79
N ARG A 155 10.07 1.91 2.15
CA ARG A 155 10.42 0.62 2.79
C ARG A 155 11.88 0.60 3.24
N ARG A 156 12.78 1.22 2.47
CA ARG A 156 14.17 1.41 2.89
C ARG A 156 14.25 2.28 4.15
N GLU A 157 13.63 3.47 4.16
CA GLU A 157 13.62 4.34 5.35
C GLU A 157 13.08 3.60 6.58
N VAL A 158 11.99 2.84 6.44
CA VAL A 158 11.41 2.05 7.53
C VAL A 158 12.36 0.93 7.98
N ALA A 159 13.05 0.26 7.08
CA ALA A 159 14.06 -0.74 7.41
C ALA A 159 15.27 -0.13 8.15
N TRP A 160 15.72 1.07 7.77
CA TRP A 160 16.74 1.82 8.50
C TRP A 160 16.27 2.17 9.91
N LEU A 161 15.06 2.71 10.04
CA LEU A 161 14.45 2.97 11.34
C LEU A 161 14.40 1.70 12.20
N ARG A 162 13.97 0.58 11.65
CA ARG A 162 13.93 -0.71 12.35
C ARG A 162 15.30 -1.11 12.92
N GLN A 163 16.38 -0.91 12.17
CA GLN A 163 17.74 -1.22 12.61
C GLN A 163 18.20 -0.31 13.76
N ASP A 164 18.00 1.01 13.63
CA ASP A 164 18.34 1.98 14.66
C ASP A 164 17.53 1.73 15.96
N LEU A 165 16.26 1.38 15.81
CA LEU A 165 15.36 1.09 16.93
C LEU A 165 15.71 -0.21 17.63
N ALA A 166 16.14 -1.24 16.91
CA ALA A 166 16.57 -2.49 17.53
C ALA A 166 17.75 -2.26 18.49
N ALA A 167 18.65 -1.33 18.19
CA ALA A 167 19.72 -0.95 19.11
C ALA A 167 19.18 -0.27 20.38
N ASN A 168 18.29 0.73 20.21
CA ASN A 168 17.69 1.46 21.34
C ASN A 168 16.82 0.58 22.24
N VAL A 169 16.04 -0.33 21.65
CA VAL A 169 15.19 -1.27 22.38
C VAL A 169 16.01 -2.27 23.20
N ARG A 170 17.14 -2.75 22.68
CA ARG A 170 18.03 -3.66 23.44
C ARG A 170 18.62 -3.01 24.69
N MET A 171 18.81 -1.70 24.70
CA MET A 171 19.30 -0.96 25.86
C MET A 171 18.26 -0.86 27.00
N LEU A 172 16.99 -1.16 26.74
CA LEU A 172 15.93 -1.18 27.76
C LEU A 172 16.01 -2.40 28.68
N GLY A 173 16.80 -3.41 28.32
CA GLY A 173 17.04 -4.59 29.15
C GLY A 173 16.88 -5.92 28.40
N PRO A 174 17.14 -7.05 29.07
CA PRO A 174 17.17 -8.38 28.45
C PRO A 174 15.81 -8.82 27.88
N ALA A 175 14.71 -8.51 28.57
CA ALA A 175 13.36 -8.78 28.10
C ALA A 175 13.03 -8.04 26.79
N ALA A 176 13.37 -6.75 26.71
CA ALA A 176 13.21 -5.94 25.51
C ALA A 176 14.14 -6.40 24.37
N ALA A 177 15.36 -6.83 24.69
CA ALA A 177 16.30 -7.39 23.72
C ALA A 177 15.78 -8.71 23.10
N ALA A 178 15.14 -9.57 23.90
CA ALA A 178 14.49 -10.78 23.42
C ALA A 178 13.34 -10.49 22.45
N LEU A 179 12.51 -9.47 22.74
CA LEU A 179 11.47 -9.00 21.82
C LEU A 179 12.06 -8.43 20.52
N ALA A 180 13.10 -7.60 20.60
CA ALA A 180 13.77 -7.08 19.41
C ALA A 180 14.38 -8.18 18.53
N ALA A 181 14.76 -9.33 19.11
CA ALA A 181 15.27 -10.48 18.36
C ALA A 181 14.17 -11.27 17.60
N LEU A 182 12.89 -11.01 17.87
CA LEU A 182 11.76 -11.59 17.15
C LEU A 182 11.37 -10.78 15.90
N ASP A 183 11.74 -9.50 15.85
CA ASP A 183 11.35 -8.56 14.78
C ASP A 183 11.84 -8.98 13.39
N GLY A 184 13.13 -9.28 13.24
CA GLY A 184 13.71 -9.70 11.95
C GLY A 184 13.07 -10.97 11.35
N PRO A 185 12.92 -12.06 12.12
CA PRO A 185 12.18 -13.24 11.66
C PRO A 185 10.72 -12.97 11.31
N LEU A 186 10.03 -12.15 12.12
CA LEU A 186 8.65 -11.75 11.85
C LEU A 186 8.57 -10.98 10.53
N GLU A 187 9.45 -10.00 10.32
CA GLU A 187 9.51 -9.26 9.06
C GLU A 187 9.76 -10.21 7.88
N ALA A 188 10.75 -11.09 7.97
CA ALA A 188 11.09 -12.03 6.89
C ALA A 188 9.89 -12.90 6.51
N ALA A 189 9.16 -13.42 7.52
CA ALA A 189 7.95 -14.20 7.32
C ALA A 189 6.80 -13.37 6.71
N MET A 190 6.73 -12.07 7.03
CA MET A 190 5.67 -11.18 6.54
C MET A 190 5.96 -10.59 5.15
N SER A 191 7.22 -10.37 4.78
CA SER A 191 7.63 -9.60 3.60
C SER A 191 7.19 -10.24 2.28
N LEU A 192 7.28 -11.57 2.15
CA LEU A 192 6.85 -12.29 0.95
C LEU A 192 5.33 -12.15 0.72
N ALA A 193 4.54 -12.27 1.78
CA ALA A 193 3.08 -12.14 1.71
C ALA A 193 2.65 -10.70 1.40
N ILE A 194 3.31 -9.71 2.00
CA ILE A 194 3.05 -8.30 1.68
C ILE A 194 3.36 -8.03 0.20
N THR A 195 4.48 -8.55 -0.31
CA THR A 195 4.88 -8.39 -1.71
C THR A 195 3.84 -9.00 -2.66
N ALA A 196 3.45 -10.26 -2.43
CA ALA A 196 2.43 -10.93 -3.25
C ALA A 196 1.09 -10.19 -3.22
N ARG A 197 0.68 -9.67 -2.06
CA ARG A 197 -0.57 -8.92 -1.93
C ARG A 197 -0.52 -7.56 -2.62
N VAL A 198 0.62 -6.88 -2.58
CA VAL A 198 0.84 -5.64 -3.34
C VAL A 198 0.71 -5.92 -4.82
N ASP A 199 1.36 -6.96 -5.33
CA ASP A 199 1.30 -7.33 -6.75
C ASP A 199 -0.12 -7.64 -7.20
N ASP A 200 -0.89 -8.39 -6.40
CA ASP A 200 -2.30 -8.67 -6.69
C ASP A 200 -3.17 -7.40 -6.66
N THR A 201 -2.90 -6.47 -5.74
CA THR A 201 -3.62 -5.21 -5.66
C THR A 201 -3.29 -4.31 -6.87
N LEU A 202 -2.03 -4.30 -7.32
CA LEU A 202 -1.61 -3.59 -8.52
C LEU A 202 -2.28 -4.18 -9.77
N LYS A 203 -2.35 -5.50 -9.91
CA LYS A 203 -3.09 -6.16 -11.00
C LYS A 203 -4.56 -5.77 -11.01
N GLN A 204 -5.19 -5.65 -9.84
CA GLN A 204 -6.60 -5.19 -9.74
C GLN A 204 -6.73 -3.71 -10.13
N LEU A 205 -5.80 -2.87 -9.71
CA LEU A 205 -5.74 -1.46 -10.08
C LEU A 205 -5.55 -1.28 -11.60
N ASP A 206 -4.70 -2.10 -12.24
CA ASP A 206 -4.50 -2.09 -13.68
C ASP A 206 -5.79 -2.46 -14.44
N ARG A 207 -6.50 -3.50 -13.99
CA ARG A 207 -7.80 -3.87 -14.58
C ARG A 207 -8.82 -2.74 -14.43
N ALA A 208 -8.89 -2.13 -13.25
CA ALA A 208 -9.78 -1.00 -13.00
C ALA A 208 -9.39 0.24 -13.83
N PHE A 209 -8.09 0.43 -14.09
CA PHE A 209 -7.58 1.49 -14.95
C PHE A 209 -8.03 1.28 -16.39
N VAL A 210 -7.87 0.08 -16.95
CA VAL A 210 -8.36 -0.27 -18.30
C VAL A 210 -9.88 -0.04 -18.41
N GLY A 211 -10.65 -0.52 -17.43
CA GLY A 211 -12.11 -0.33 -17.40
C GLY A 211 -12.49 1.15 -17.32
N GLY A 212 -11.79 1.93 -16.51
CA GLY A 212 -12.00 3.36 -16.39
C GLY A 212 -11.61 4.15 -17.63
N LEU A 213 -10.54 3.76 -18.34
CA LEU A 213 -10.14 4.34 -19.62
C LEU A 213 -11.26 4.16 -20.66
N ARG A 214 -11.82 2.94 -20.78
CA ARG A 214 -12.96 2.67 -21.66
C ARG A 214 -14.14 3.58 -21.36
N VAL A 215 -14.51 3.71 -20.09
CA VAL A 215 -15.63 4.59 -19.67
C VAL A 215 -15.32 6.06 -19.93
N ALA A 216 -14.08 6.49 -19.73
CA ALA A 216 -13.65 7.87 -19.98
C ALA A 216 -13.70 8.21 -21.48
N LEU A 217 -13.26 7.29 -22.34
CA LEU A 217 -13.34 7.42 -23.79
C LEU A 217 -14.79 7.47 -24.28
N GLY A 218 -15.69 6.65 -23.73
CA GLY A 218 -17.11 6.68 -24.07
C GLY A 218 -17.86 7.96 -23.65
N LYS A 219 -17.25 8.80 -22.80
CA LYS A 219 -17.79 10.11 -22.39
C LYS A 219 -17.26 11.26 -23.24
N LEU A 220 -16.30 11.00 -24.13
CA LEU A 220 -15.82 12.03 -25.06
C LEU A 220 -16.92 12.32 -26.10
N PRO A 221 -17.07 13.59 -26.52
CA PRO A 221 -18.02 13.94 -27.58
C PRO A 221 -17.76 13.11 -28.83
N SER A 222 -18.81 12.56 -29.43
CA SER A 222 -18.69 11.73 -30.62
C SER A 222 -18.44 12.57 -31.88
N ALA A 223 -17.36 12.22 -32.59
CA ALA A 223 -17.24 12.18 -34.05
C ALA A 223 -16.85 13.42 -34.89
N THR A 224 -16.36 14.54 -34.34
CA THR A 224 -15.77 15.61 -35.21
C THR A 224 -14.53 16.31 -34.69
N ASP A 225 -14.15 16.09 -33.42
CA ASP A 225 -12.99 16.76 -32.83
C ASP A 225 -11.81 15.81 -32.72
N ASP A 226 -10.81 15.99 -33.59
CA ASP A 226 -9.55 15.24 -33.55
C ASP A 226 -8.69 15.57 -32.30
N SER A 227 -9.10 16.59 -31.54
CA SER A 227 -8.41 17.07 -30.34
C SER A 227 -9.37 17.25 -29.16
N PRO A 228 -9.90 16.15 -28.58
CA PRO A 228 -10.78 16.26 -27.42
C PRO A 228 -10.04 16.85 -26.21
N ASP A 229 -10.72 17.70 -25.44
CA ASP A 229 -10.18 18.25 -24.20
C ASP A 229 -10.06 17.17 -23.12
N LEU A 230 -8.84 16.66 -22.93
CA LEU A 230 -8.51 15.66 -21.91
C LEU A 230 -8.17 16.27 -20.54
N SER A 231 -8.12 17.60 -20.42
CA SER A 231 -7.73 18.27 -19.16
C SER A 231 -8.66 17.91 -18.00
N ARG A 232 -9.93 17.62 -18.29
CA ARG A 232 -10.95 17.19 -17.32
C ARG A 232 -10.63 15.87 -16.64
N TRP A 233 -9.81 15.00 -17.24
CA TRP A 233 -9.39 13.75 -16.61
C TRP A 233 -8.46 13.99 -15.42
N LEU A 234 -7.78 15.15 -15.40
CA LEU A 234 -6.82 15.59 -14.38
C LEU A 234 -7.44 16.53 -13.32
N TRP A 235 -8.67 16.99 -13.52
CA TRP A 235 -9.39 17.84 -12.57
C TRP A 235 -9.77 17.09 -11.28
N PRO A 236 -10.06 17.79 -10.17
CA PRO A 236 -10.69 17.16 -9.01
C PRO A 236 -11.94 16.37 -9.42
N GLY A 237 -11.98 15.07 -9.06
CA GLY A 237 -13.06 14.16 -9.48
C GLY A 237 -12.87 13.51 -10.86
N GLY A 238 -11.86 13.92 -11.63
CA GLY A 238 -11.46 13.27 -12.88
C GLY A 238 -10.94 11.85 -12.66
N TRP A 239 -11.14 10.98 -13.66
CA TRP A 239 -10.79 9.56 -13.57
C TRP A 239 -9.29 9.33 -13.31
N LEU A 240 -8.42 9.99 -14.09
CA LEU A 240 -6.97 9.82 -13.99
C LEU A 240 -6.43 10.33 -12.65
N ARG A 241 -6.96 11.46 -12.16
CA ARG A 241 -6.68 11.95 -10.81
C ARG A 241 -7.18 11.03 -9.72
N GLY A 242 -8.35 10.40 -9.91
CA GLY A 242 -8.88 9.39 -9.01
C GLY A 242 -7.97 8.17 -8.91
N HIS A 243 -7.43 7.70 -10.03
CA HIS A 243 -6.48 6.58 -10.05
C HIS A 243 -5.16 6.93 -9.36
N LEU A 244 -4.63 8.14 -9.56
CA LEU A 244 -3.48 8.64 -8.81
C LEU A 244 -3.75 8.61 -7.31
N GLU A 245 -4.92 9.06 -6.87
CA GLU A 245 -5.30 9.04 -5.45
C GLU A 245 -5.40 7.60 -4.90
N ASP A 246 -5.91 6.65 -5.69
CA ASP A 246 -5.98 5.24 -5.28
C ASP A 246 -4.57 4.65 -5.08
N LEU A 247 -3.60 4.96 -5.96
CA LEU A 247 -2.20 4.58 -5.77
C LEU A 247 -1.57 5.21 -4.52
N ARG A 248 -1.91 6.48 -4.24
CA ARG A 248 -1.41 7.20 -3.06
C ARG A 248 -1.94 6.57 -1.77
N ARG A 249 -3.22 6.19 -1.75
CA ARG A 249 -3.82 5.47 -0.62
C ARG A 249 -3.22 4.10 -0.42
N LEU A 250 -2.92 3.38 -1.51
CA LEU A 250 -2.22 2.10 -1.42
C LEU A 250 -0.84 2.28 -0.78
N ALA A 251 -0.05 3.24 -1.24
CA ALA A 251 1.27 3.51 -0.68
C ALA A 251 1.21 3.91 0.80
N LEU A 252 0.23 4.74 1.18
CA LEU A 252 0.00 5.11 2.58
C LEU A 252 -0.41 3.92 3.44
N SER A 253 -1.27 3.04 2.92
CA SER A 253 -1.73 1.86 3.64
C SER A 253 -0.59 0.88 3.92
N LEU A 254 0.32 0.71 2.94
CA LEU A 254 1.53 -0.10 3.13
C LEU A 254 2.45 0.51 4.19
N TYR A 255 2.64 1.83 4.15
CA TYR A 255 3.41 2.52 5.18
C TYR A 255 2.78 2.36 6.58
N GLU A 256 1.47 2.55 6.73
CA GLU A 256 0.81 2.43 8.03
C GLU A 256 0.84 0.99 8.56
N LEU A 257 0.81 -0.02 7.69
CA LEU A 257 1.00 -1.42 8.08
C LEU A 257 2.40 -1.65 8.66
N GLU A 258 3.45 -1.20 7.97
CA GLU A 258 4.82 -1.37 8.46
C GLU A 258 5.09 -0.53 9.72
N ALA A 259 4.55 0.69 9.78
CA ALA A 259 4.65 1.57 10.94
C ALA A 259 3.91 1.02 12.17
N ALA A 260 2.74 0.40 11.98
CA ALA A 260 1.99 -0.23 13.08
C ALA A 260 2.77 -1.40 13.70
N GLY A 261 3.44 -2.22 12.89
CA GLY A 261 4.31 -3.29 13.39
C GLY A 261 5.45 -2.76 14.25
N LEU A 262 6.14 -1.71 13.79
CA LEU A 262 7.21 -1.07 14.56
C LEU A 262 6.71 -0.43 15.86
N ARG A 263 5.58 0.28 15.83
CA ARG A 263 4.96 0.86 17.03
C ARG A 263 4.63 -0.21 18.05
N ALA A 264 4.00 -1.31 17.62
CA ALA A 264 3.63 -2.42 18.51
C ALA A 264 4.86 -3.09 19.16
N LEU A 265 5.95 -3.26 18.42
CA LEU A 265 7.21 -3.79 18.95
C LEU A 265 7.78 -2.87 20.04
N VAL A 266 7.87 -1.57 19.76
CA VAL A 266 8.43 -0.58 20.69
C VAL A 266 7.54 -0.42 21.90
N ASP A 267 6.21 -0.35 21.72
CA ASP A 267 5.25 -0.27 22.81
C ASP A 267 5.38 -1.47 23.74
N SER A 268 5.50 -2.68 23.18
CA SER A 268 5.66 -3.90 23.97
C SER A 268 6.99 -3.92 24.73
N ALA A 269 8.08 -3.50 24.07
CA ALA A 269 9.40 -3.46 24.69
C ALA A 269 9.53 -2.36 25.76
N ALA A 270 8.88 -1.21 25.58
CA ALA A 270 8.86 -0.12 26.55
C ALA A 270 8.13 -0.47 27.85
N ARG A 271 7.28 -1.51 27.81
CA ARG A 271 6.53 -2.06 28.95
C ARG A 271 7.20 -3.27 29.60
N CYS A 272 8.29 -3.78 29.01
CA CYS A 272 9.06 -4.84 29.65
C CYS A 272 9.64 -4.34 30.97
N PRO A 273 9.61 -5.18 32.03
CA PRO A 273 10.24 -4.82 33.29
C PRO A 273 11.74 -4.64 33.08
N THR A 274 12.25 -3.50 33.51
CA THR A 274 13.68 -3.29 33.73
C THR A 274 14.05 -4.07 34.98
N GLU A 275 14.60 -5.28 34.85
CA GLU A 275 15.14 -5.98 36.01
C GLU A 275 16.25 -5.12 36.62
N THR A 276 16.00 -4.55 37.80
CA THR A 276 17.05 -3.98 38.65
C THR A 276 17.92 -5.14 39.12
N PRO A 277 19.23 -5.17 38.82
CA PRO A 277 20.12 -6.16 39.41
C PRO A 277 20.15 -5.92 40.93
N THR A 278 19.66 -6.91 41.69
CA THR A 278 19.87 -7.04 43.14
C THR A 278 21.28 -7.49 43.45
#